data_AF-A0A0U1P4F6-F1
#
_entry.id   AF-A0A0U1P4F6-F1
#
_cell.length_a   1.000
_cell.length_b   1.000
_cell.length_c   1.000
_cell.angle_alpha   90.00
_cell.angle_beta   90.00
_cell.angle_gamma   90.00
#
_symmetry.space_group_name_H-M   'P 1'
#
loop_
_entity.id
_entity.type
_entity.pdbx_description
1 polymer ?
#
loop_
_entity_poly.entity_id
_entity_poly.type
_entity_poly.pdbx_seq_one_letter_code
_entity_poly.pdbx_strand_id
1 'polypeptide(L)'
;MFIRTESFREFIRFYPIVSLIISINIIIYLLSILPFFPNIWFFETFSGVNLYITEGQFWRLLTPIFMHSGFSHMLFNSFSILLFGPALERMLGSGRFLFVYLFSGIIANIATLMVEPLTFTHVGSSGAIFGLFGYYLSIIMFRKTMLSRQNSQIIITLLVINLLMTFLQPNINITAHLFGLLGGFLLGAFPYFNKKDFSDSIKGVSNWAGSKKKDFSYQSPLKKLMWGVIVLLAILGFLAQR
;
A
#
# COMPACT_ATOMS: atom_id res chain seq x y z
N MET A 1 -0.14 -11.54 12.91
CA MET A 1 -0.46 -10.46 11.96
C MET A 1 -0.24 -10.92 10.53
N PHE A 2 0.97 -11.33 10.16
CA PHE A 2 1.23 -11.85 8.81
C PHE A 2 1.07 -13.36 8.63
N ILE A 3 1.13 -14.12 9.74
CA ILE A 3 0.69 -15.53 9.77
C ILE A 3 -0.83 -15.53 10.00
N ARG A 4 -1.53 -16.26 9.12
CA ARG A 4 -2.98 -16.38 9.07
C ARG A 4 -3.33 -17.86 8.94
N THR A 5 -4.34 -18.29 9.70
CA THR A 5 -4.82 -19.69 9.71
C THR A 5 -6.31 -19.77 9.40
N GLU A 6 -6.96 -18.63 9.16
CA GLU A 6 -8.34 -18.55 8.73
C GLU A 6 -8.57 -19.20 7.36
N SER A 7 -9.73 -19.84 7.20
CA SER A 7 -10.22 -20.31 5.90
C SER A 7 -10.56 -19.13 4.98
N PHE A 8 -10.71 -19.39 3.68
CA PHE A 8 -11.10 -18.35 2.71
C PHE A 8 -12.43 -17.65 3.07
N ARG A 9 -13.42 -18.41 3.55
CA ARG A 9 -14.71 -17.85 3.97
C ARG A 9 -14.59 -16.95 5.20
N GLU A 10 -13.77 -17.36 6.17
CA GLU A 10 -13.48 -16.54 7.35
C GLU A 10 -12.69 -15.29 6.97
N PHE A 11 -11.75 -15.39 6.02
CA PHE A 11 -11.01 -14.25 5.51
C PHE A 11 -11.94 -13.17 4.95
N ILE A 12 -12.87 -13.54 4.06
CA ILE A 12 -13.86 -12.60 3.51
C ILE A 12 -14.71 -11.97 4.62
N ARG A 13 -15.11 -12.77 5.61
CA ARG A 13 -15.92 -12.28 6.73
C ARG A 13 -15.16 -11.29 7.62
N PHE A 14 -13.88 -11.52 7.88
CA PHE A 14 -13.07 -10.69 8.78
C PHE A 14 -12.48 -9.46 8.10
N TYR A 15 -12.26 -9.50 6.79
CA TYR A 15 -11.62 -8.42 6.03
C TYR A 15 -12.41 -8.10 4.74
N PRO A 16 -13.69 -7.71 4.87
CA PRO A 16 -14.59 -7.57 3.73
C PRO A 16 -14.11 -6.51 2.73
N ILE A 17 -13.48 -5.42 3.18
CA ILE A 17 -13.00 -4.38 2.27
C ILE A 17 -11.73 -4.80 1.56
N VAL A 18 -10.79 -5.45 2.24
CA VAL A 18 -9.61 -6.03 1.59
C VAL A 18 -10.04 -7.01 0.50
N SER A 19 -10.98 -7.92 0.83
CA SER A 19 -11.53 -8.85 -0.15
C SER A 19 -12.18 -8.13 -1.32
N LEU A 20 -13.01 -7.11 -1.05
CA LEU A 20 -13.67 -6.32 -2.09
C LEU A 20 -12.67 -5.64 -3.03
N ILE A 21 -11.64 -4.98 -2.50
CA ILE A 21 -10.63 -4.30 -3.31
C ILE A 21 -9.88 -5.29 -4.20
N ILE A 22 -9.46 -6.43 -3.64
CA ILE A 22 -8.75 -7.47 -4.42
C ILE A 22 -9.67 -8.02 -5.51
N SER A 23 -10.95 -8.30 -5.19
CA SER A 23 -11.92 -8.74 -6.19
C SER A 23 -12.12 -7.72 -7.30
N ILE A 24 -12.23 -6.43 -6.96
CA ILE A 24 -12.34 -5.35 -7.95
C ILE A 24 -11.10 -5.30 -8.84
N ASN A 25 -9.89 -5.36 -8.28
CA ASN A 25 -8.64 -5.37 -9.06
C ASN A 25 -8.59 -6.53 -10.05
N ILE A 26 -8.97 -7.73 -9.62
CA ILE A 26 -9.00 -8.93 -10.47
C ILE A 26 -10.04 -8.76 -11.58
N ILE A 27 -11.27 -8.35 -11.24
CA ILE A 27 -12.36 -8.19 -12.21
C ILE A 27 -12.00 -7.13 -13.26
N ILE A 28 -11.51 -5.96 -12.83
CA ILE A 28 -11.11 -4.88 -13.73
C ILE A 28 -9.94 -5.30 -14.61
N TYR A 29 -8.95 -6.01 -14.06
CA TYR A 29 -7.86 -6.55 -14.86
C TYR A 29 -8.38 -7.54 -15.92
N LEU A 30 -9.28 -8.46 -15.56
CA LEU A 30 -9.90 -9.38 -16.52
C LEU A 30 -10.63 -8.60 -17.63
N LEU A 31 -11.48 -7.62 -17.27
CA LEU A 31 -12.17 -6.79 -18.27
C LEU A 31 -11.20 -6.09 -19.23
N SER A 32 -10.04 -5.64 -18.74
CA SER A 32 -9.02 -4.98 -19.57
C SER A 32 -8.28 -5.90 -20.57
N ILE A 33 -8.43 -7.23 -20.45
CA ILE A 33 -7.77 -8.19 -21.35
C ILE A 33 -8.73 -9.04 -22.19
N LEU A 34 -10.04 -9.01 -21.91
CA LEU A 34 -11.03 -9.82 -22.63
C LEU A 34 -11.28 -9.23 -24.03
N PRO A 35 -11.02 -9.96 -25.13
CA PRO A 35 -11.09 -9.43 -26.49
C PRO A 35 -12.53 -9.17 -26.99
N PHE A 36 -13.52 -9.79 -26.35
CA PHE A 36 -14.95 -9.58 -26.65
C PHE A 36 -15.57 -8.42 -25.87
N PHE A 37 -14.78 -7.76 -25.02
CA PHE A 37 -15.13 -6.52 -24.32
C PHE A 37 -14.37 -5.37 -24.98
N PRO A 38 -14.87 -4.12 -25.00
CA PRO A 38 -14.14 -2.96 -25.52
C PRO A 38 -12.95 -2.60 -24.63
N ASN A 39 -11.96 -3.50 -24.55
CA ASN A 39 -10.90 -3.52 -23.56
C ASN A 39 -9.91 -2.36 -23.73
N ILE A 40 -9.58 -1.97 -24.97
CA ILE A 40 -8.74 -0.81 -25.28
C ILE A 40 -9.42 0.48 -24.79
N TRP A 41 -10.65 0.72 -25.25
CA TRP A 41 -11.43 1.89 -24.82
C TRP A 41 -11.60 1.94 -23.30
N PHE A 42 -11.89 0.79 -22.66
CA PHE A 42 -12.02 0.70 -21.21
C PHE A 42 -10.70 1.06 -20.52
N PHE A 43 -9.58 0.49 -20.96
CA PHE A 43 -8.27 0.77 -20.38
C PHE A 43 -7.92 2.26 -20.50
N GLU A 44 -8.09 2.84 -21.69
CA GLU A 44 -7.82 4.26 -21.94
C GLU A 44 -8.76 5.19 -21.18
N THR A 45 -10.02 4.82 -20.98
CA THR A 45 -11.03 5.66 -20.30
C THR A 45 -10.78 5.73 -18.79
N PHE A 46 -10.33 4.64 -18.18
CA PHE A 46 -10.20 4.52 -16.73
C PHE A 46 -8.76 4.66 -16.20
N SER A 47 -7.76 4.70 -17.09
CA SER A 47 -6.38 5.04 -16.74
C SER A 47 -6.22 6.51 -16.36
N GLY A 48 -5.18 6.83 -15.59
CA GLY A 48 -4.87 8.20 -15.21
C GLY A 48 -4.13 8.85 -16.37
N VAL A 49 -4.65 9.97 -16.88
CA VAL A 49 -4.00 10.76 -17.94
C VAL A 49 -4.10 12.23 -17.52
N ASN A 50 -2.96 12.86 -17.26
CA ASN A 50 -2.92 14.21 -16.67
C ASN A 50 -3.67 15.22 -17.54
N LEU A 51 -3.47 15.19 -18.86
CA LEU A 51 -4.19 16.06 -19.82
C LEU A 51 -5.71 15.95 -19.65
N TYR A 52 -6.26 14.74 -19.68
CA TYR A 52 -7.71 14.55 -19.57
C TYR A 52 -8.26 14.89 -18.19
N ILE A 53 -7.46 14.76 -17.12
CA ILE A 53 -7.84 15.25 -15.80
C ILE A 53 -7.99 16.79 -15.84
N THR A 54 -7.07 17.51 -16.48
CA THR A 54 -7.17 18.97 -16.64
C THR A 54 -8.33 19.42 -17.53
N GLU A 55 -8.80 18.55 -18.42
CA GLU A 55 -9.99 18.77 -19.26
C GLU A 55 -11.31 18.38 -18.57
N GLY A 56 -11.28 18.04 -17.27
CA GLY A 56 -12.46 17.81 -16.45
C GLY A 56 -12.83 16.34 -16.21
N GLN A 57 -12.01 15.38 -16.65
CA GLN A 57 -12.25 13.95 -16.41
C GLN A 57 -11.80 13.52 -15.01
N PHE A 58 -12.36 14.13 -13.96
CA PHE A 58 -11.90 13.97 -12.56
C PHE A 58 -12.01 12.56 -12.00
N TRP A 59 -12.83 11.68 -12.59
CA TRP A 59 -12.87 10.26 -12.19
C TRP A 59 -11.50 9.58 -12.36
N ARG A 60 -10.64 10.09 -13.26
CA ARG A 60 -9.27 9.64 -13.45
C ARG A 60 -8.34 9.94 -12.27
N LEU A 61 -8.81 10.61 -11.22
CA LEU A 61 -8.09 10.67 -9.93
C LEU A 61 -8.38 9.46 -9.04
N LEU A 62 -9.46 8.72 -9.31
CA LEU A 62 -9.91 7.57 -8.51
C LEU A 62 -9.73 6.25 -9.27
N THR A 63 -10.18 6.19 -10.52
CA THR A 63 -10.23 4.95 -11.30
C THR A 63 -8.87 4.28 -11.51
N PRO A 64 -7.73 5.01 -11.65
CA PRO A 64 -6.44 4.35 -11.89
C PRO A 64 -5.96 3.50 -10.72
N ILE A 65 -6.47 3.74 -9.51
CA ILE A 65 -6.17 2.95 -8.30
C ILE A 65 -6.52 1.46 -8.51
N PHE A 66 -7.47 1.15 -9.40
CA PHE A 66 -7.90 -0.23 -9.67
C PHE A 66 -7.43 -0.77 -11.02
N MET A 67 -6.92 0.09 -11.90
CA MET A 67 -6.38 -0.29 -13.21
C MET A 67 -4.97 -0.86 -13.06
N HIS A 68 -4.59 -1.80 -13.92
CA HIS A 68 -3.26 -2.42 -13.89
C HIS A 68 -2.76 -2.69 -15.31
N SER A 69 -1.51 -2.35 -15.59
CA SER A 69 -0.89 -2.48 -16.91
C SER A 69 -0.58 -3.92 -17.34
N GLY A 70 -0.69 -4.89 -16.44
CA GLY A 70 -0.38 -6.29 -16.72
C GLY A 70 -0.64 -7.21 -15.53
N PHE A 71 -0.55 -8.52 -15.78
CA PHE A 71 -0.85 -9.56 -14.78
C PHE A 71 0.06 -9.45 -13.57
N SER A 72 1.38 -9.32 -13.78
CA SER A 72 2.36 -9.19 -12.70
C SER A 72 2.07 -7.97 -11.84
N HIS A 73 1.78 -6.82 -12.46
CA HIS A 73 1.43 -5.59 -11.76
C HIS A 73 0.17 -5.77 -10.90
N MET A 74 -0.91 -6.35 -11.44
CA MET A 74 -2.13 -6.65 -10.67
C MET A 74 -1.87 -7.63 -9.53
N LEU A 75 -1.08 -8.68 -9.78
CA LEU A 75 -0.77 -9.72 -8.82
C LEU A 75 0.01 -9.16 -7.63
N PHE A 76 1.10 -8.42 -7.85
CA PHE A 76 1.92 -7.88 -6.77
C PHE A 76 1.19 -6.82 -5.95
N ASN A 77 0.38 -5.99 -6.58
CA ASN A 77 -0.47 -5.02 -5.88
C ASN A 77 -1.52 -5.72 -5.02
N SER A 78 -2.24 -6.69 -5.57
CA SER A 78 -3.25 -7.47 -4.85
C SER A 78 -2.63 -8.29 -3.71
N PHE A 79 -1.44 -8.87 -3.93
CA PHE A 79 -0.69 -9.57 -2.90
C PHE A 79 -0.24 -8.64 -1.78
N SER A 80 0.22 -7.42 -2.10
CA SER A 80 0.56 -6.41 -1.11
C SER A 80 -0.65 -6.02 -0.27
N ILE A 81 -1.81 -5.79 -0.90
CA ILE A 81 -3.07 -5.51 -0.18
C ILE A 81 -3.46 -6.70 0.69
N LEU A 82 -3.33 -7.93 0.18
CA LEU A 82 -3.60 -9.14 0.93
C LEU A 82 -2.71 -9.29 2.16
N LEU A 83 -1.45 -8.85 2.10
CA LEU A 83 -0.48 -8.95 3.19
C LEU A 83 -0.66 -7.85 4.25
N PHE A 84 -0.90 -6.61 3.80
CA PHE A 84 -0.86 -5.42 4.66
C PHE A 84 -2.24 -4.87 5.01
N GLY A 85 -3.25 -5.10 4.18
CA GLY A 85 -4.61 -4.61 4.39
C GLY A 85 -5.31 -5.20 5.61
N PRO A 86 -5.37 -6.53 5.79
CA PRO A 86 -6.22 -7.18 6.80
C PRO A 86 -6.00 -6.68 8.22
N ALA A 87 -4.74 -6.48 8.58
CA ALA A 87 -4.40 -6.01 9.92
C ALA A 87 -4.79 -4.55 10.13
N LEU A 88 -4.61 -3.67 9.13
CA LEU A 88 -5.14 -2.30 9.21
C LEU A 88 -6.67 -2.30 9.22
N GLU A 89 -7.33 -3.10 8.39
CA GLU A 89 -8.79 -3.20 8.40
C GLU A 89 -9.31 -3.61 9.79
N ARG A 90 -8.66 -4.58 10.44
CA ARG A 90 -9.03 -5.00 11.80
C ARG A 90 -8.74 -3.92 12.86
N MET A 91 -7.65 -3.17 12.72
CA MET A 91 -7.27 -2.11 13.66
C MET A 91 -8.12 -0.85 13.52
N LEU A 92 -8.57 -0.53 12.31
CA LEU A 92 -9.27 0.71 11.98
C LEU A 92 -10.78 0.53 11.85
N GLY A 93 -11.23 -0.67 11.54
CA GLY A 93 -12.56 -0.95 11.00
C GLY A 93 -12.64 -0.68 9.49
N SER A 94 -13.56 -1.37 8.83
CA SER A 94 -13.72 -1.38 7.36
C SER A 94 -13.86 0.01 6.74
N GLY A 95 -14.71 0.89 7.28
CA GLY A 95 -14.94 2.21 6.70
C GLY A 95 -13.70 3.12 6.74
N ARG A 96 -12.96 3.12 7.86
CA ARG A 96 -11.73 3.91 8.00
C ARG A 96 -10.60 3.34 7.14
N PHE A 97 -10.50 2.01 7.06
CA PHE A 97 -9.53 1.37 6.16
C PHE A 97 -9.79 1.73 4.70
N LEU A 98 -11.04 1.65 4.24
CA LEU A 98 -11.42 2.06 2.89
C LEU A 98 -11.06 3.51 2.63
N PHE A 99 -11.38 4.41 3.57
CA PHE A 99 -11.04 5.82 3.47
C PHE A 99 -9.53 6.03 3.35
N VAL A 100 -8.72 5.43 4.22
CA VAL A 100 -7.25 5.56 4.16
C VAL A 100 -6.71 5.06 2.82
N TYR A 101 -7.19 3.92 2.33
CA TYR A 101 -6.76 3.35 1.06
C TYR A 101 -7.10 4.27 -0.12
N LEU A 102 -8.37 4.65 -0.28
CA LEU A 102 -8.82 5.49 -1.39
C LEU A 102 -8.23 6.90 -1.32
N PHE A 103 -8.25 7.54 -0.15
CA PHE A 103 -7.75 8.89 0.01
C PHE A 103 -6.25 8.96 -0.28
N SER A 104 -5.46 8.00 0.21
CA SER A 104 -4.02 7.99 -0.08
C SER A 104 -3.74 7.78 -1.56
N GLY A 105 -4.52 6.93 -2.24
CA GLY A 105 -4.41 6.75 -3.70
C GLY A 105 -4.83 8.00 -4.48
N ILE A 106 -5.87 8.70 -4.06
CA ILE A 106 -6.30 9.97 -4.67
C ILE A 106 -5.22 11.05 -4.46
N ILE A 107 -4.65 11.17 -3.25
CA ILE A 107 -3.55 12.11 -2.99
C ILE A 107 -2.33 11.79 -3.85
N ALA A 108 -2.01 10.51 -4.02
CA ALA A 108 -0.96 10.07 -4.93
C ALA A 108 -1.23 10.52 -6.38
N ASN A 109 -2.44 10.32 -6.89
CA ASN A 109 -2.82 10.72 -8.25
C ASN A 109 -2.89 12.24 -8.42
N ILE A 110 -3.34 12.99 -7.41
CA ILE A 110 -3.29 14.46 -7.40
C ILE A 110 -1.84 14.94 -7.45
N ALA A 111 -0.93 14.33 -6.67
CA ALA A 111 0.48 14.69 -6.72
C ALA A 111 1.08 14.39 -8.09
N THR A 112 0.75 13.25 -8.70
CA THR A 112 1.12 12.93 -10.09
C THR A 112 0.61 13.97 -11.07
N LEU A 113 -0.63 14.45 -10.93
CA LEU A 113 -1.18 15.53 -11.75
C LEU A 113 -0.38 16.83 -11.60
N MET A 114 0.06 17.16 -10.39
CA MET A 114 0.75 18.42 -10.09
C MET A 114 2.24 18.42 -10.49
N VAL A 115 2.89 17.26 -10.48
CA VAL A 115 4.34 17.14 -10.64
C VAL A 115 4.73 16.60 -12.02
N GLU A 116 3.97 15.63 -12.55
CA GLU A 116 4.31 14.98 -13.80
C GLU A 116 3.74 15.72 -15.02
N PRO A 117 4.33 15.58 -16.22
CA PRO A 117 3.86 16.22 -17.45
C PRO A 117 2.39 15.90 -17.79
N LEU A 118 1.73 16.74 -18.59
CA LEU A 118 0.34 16.49 -19.03
C LEU A 118 0.19 15.19 -19.84
N THR A 119 1.25 14.74 -20.50
CA THR A 119 1.28 13.47 -21.25
C THR A 119 1.43 12.24 -20.35
N PHE A 120 1.66 12.42 -19.05
CA PHE A 120 1.90 11.33 -18.12
C PHE A 120 0.65 10.45 -17.96
N THR A 121 0.83 9.14 -18.15
CA THR A 121 -0.21 8.13 -18.00
C THR A 121 0.15 7.16 -16.89
N HIS A 122 -0.81 6.84 -16.01
CA HIS A 122 -0.56 6.00 -14.83
C HIS A 122 -1.74 5.10 -14.49
N VAL A 123 -1.42 3.94 -13.91
CA VAL A 123 -2.35 2.93 -13.38
C VAL A 123 -1.70 2.24 -12.19
N GLY A 124 -2.49 1.65 -11.31
CA GLY A 124 -2.04 0.79 -10.22
C GLY A 124 -2.47 1.28 -8.85
N SER A 125 -2.66 0.34 -7.93
CA SER A 125 -2.99 0.65 -6.54
C SER A 125 -1.77 0.99 -5.66
N SER A 126 -0.56 1.01 -6.23
CA SER A 126 0.68 1.14 -5.47
C SER A 126 0.74 2.45 -4.66
N GLY A 127 0.23 3.58 -5.18
CA GLY A 127 0.10 4.82 -4.40
C GLY A 127 -0.76 4.63 -3.13
N ALA A 128 -1.89 3.92 -3.24
CA ALA A 128 -2.74 3.58 -2.09
C ALA A 128 -2.04 2.60 -1.12
N ILE A 129 -1.28 1.62 -1.64
CA ILE A 129 -0.48 0.69 -0.85
C ILE A 129 0.63 1.41 -0.06
N PHE A 130 1.33 2.36 -0.69
CA PHE A 130 2.27 3.24 -0.01
C PHE A 130 1.56 4.07 1.07
N GLY A 131 0.31 4.49 0.84
CA GLY A 131 -0.56 5.03 1.88
C GLY A 131 -0.76 4.11 3.09
N LEU A 132 -1.00 2.82 2.87
CA LEU A 132 -1.08 1.85 3.97
C LEU A 132 0.24 1.78 4.75
N PHE A 133 1.39 1.77 4.06
CA PHE A 133 2.70 1.85 4.71
C PHE A 133 2.88 3.16 5.50
N GLY A 134 2.40 4.28 4.97
CA GLY A 134 2.44 5.58 5.65
C GLY A 134 1.65 5.55 6.95
N TYR A 135 0.45 4.98 6.89
CA TYR A 135 -0.39 4.80 8.08
C TYR A 135 0.28 3.86 9.09
N TYR A 136 0.93 2.78 8.64
CA TYR A 136 1.72 1.95 9.54
C TYR A 136 2.88 2.71 10.19
N LEU A 137 3.58 3.57 9.45
CA LEU A 137 4.64 4.41 10.02
C LEU A 137 4.10 5.33 11.11
N SER A 138 2.91 5.90 10.94
CA SER A 138 2.30 6.73 11.98
C SER A 138 1.96 5.89 13.23
N ILE A 139 1.47 4.66 13.05
CA ILE A 139 1.22 3.73 14.18
C ILE A 139 2.54 3.41 14.88
N ILE A 140 3.61 3.10 14.15
CA ILE A 140 4.91 2.79 14.71
C ILE A 140 5.49 3.99 15.48
N MET A 141 5.27 5.21 14.98
CA MET A 141 5.77 6.43 15.60
C MET A 141 4.97 6.83 16.84
N PHE A 142 3.64 6.84 16.74
CA PHE A 142 2.75 7.45 17.75
C PHE A 142 1.95 6.44 18.58
N ARG A 143 1.83 5.18 18.13
CA ARG A 143 1.05 4.10 18.76
C ARG A 143 1.86 2.81 18.94
N LYS A 144 3.06 2.92 19.53
CA LYS A 144 4.02 1.81 19.68
C LYS A 144 3.46 0.52 20.32
N THR A 145 2.38 0.60 21.08
CA THR A 145 1.72 -0.55 21.73
C THR A 145 0.78 -1.32 20.80
N MET A 146 0.35 -0.73 19.67
CA MET A 146 -0.58 -1.38 18.74
C MET A 146 0.10 -2.43 17.84
N LEU A 147 1.42 -2.37 17.69
CA LEU A 147 2.20 -3.31 16.89
C LEU A 147 3.34 -3.88 17.71
N SER A 148 3.57 -5.19 17.59
CA SER A 148 4.77 -5.80 18.16
C SER A 148 6.02 -5.24 17.46
N ARG A 149 7.17 -5.28 18.16
CA ARG A 149 8.47 -4.92 17.57
C ARG A 149 8.77 -5.71 16.31
N GLN A 150 8.40 -6.99 16.30
CA GLN A 150 8.58 -7.87 15.14
C GLN A 150 7.75 -7.43 13.94
N ASN A 151 6.46 -7.13 14.12
CA ASN A 151 5.61 -6.67 13.02
C ASN A 151 6.08 -5.31 12.50
N SER A 152 6.47 -4.41 13.40
CA SER A 152 7.02 -3.09 13.04
C SER A 152 8.29 -3.23 12.20
N GLN A 153 9.20 -4.14 12.58
CA GLN A 153 10.41 -4.40 11.81
C GLN A 153 10.10 -4.97 10.43
N ILE A 154 9.18 -5.92 10.32
CA ILE A 154 8.75 -6.48 9.02
C ILE A 154 8.20 -5.37 8.12
N ILE A 155 7.31 -4.51 8.64
CA ILE A 155 6.72 -3.41 7.88
C ILE A 155 7.81 -2.43 7.43
N ILE A 156 8.69 -1.99 8.32
CA ILE A 156 9.77 -1.04 7.98
C ILE A 156 10.70 -1.66 6.93
N THR A 157 11.11 -2.91 7.10
CA THR A 157 11.99 -3.59 6.16
C THR A 157 11.34 -3.68 4.78
N LEU A 158 10.07 -4.08 4.70
CA LEU A 158 9.37 -4.16 3.42
C LEU A 158 9.13 -2.77 2.82
N LEU A 159 8.84 -1.75 3.62
CA LEU A 159 8.75 -0.38 3.15
C LEU A 159 10.08 0.10 2.55
N VAL A 160 11.20 -0.11 3.24
CA VAL A 160 12.53 0.29 2.72
C VAL A 160 12.82 -0.43 1.40
N ILE A 161 12.55 -1.73 1.31
CA ILE A 161 12.73 -2.48 0.06
C ILE A 161 11.84 -1.90 -1.05
N ASN A 162 10.56 -1.64 -0.78
CA ASN A 162 9.65 -1.07 -1.79
C ASN A 162 10.05 0.35 -2.20
N LEU A 163 10.53 1.18 -1.27
CA LEU A 163 11.08 2.50 -1.57
C LEU A 163 12.34 2.39 -2.44
N LEU A 164 13.27 1.49 -2.13
CA LEU A 164 14.44 1.27 -2.98
C LEU A 164 14.02 0.82 -4.38
N MET A 165 13.10 -0.15 -4.48
CA MET A 165 12.58 -0.62 -5.77
C MET A 165 11.86 0.47 -6.55
N THR A 166 11.27 1.47 -5.88
CA THR A 166 10.63 2.63 -6.52
C THR A 166 11.61 3.43 -7.37
N PHE A 167 12.87 3.55 -6.95
CA PHE A 167 13.90 4.29 -7.67
C PHE A 167 14.73 3.41 -8.60
N LEU A 168 14.75 2.09 -8.37
CA LEU A 168 15.56 1.15 -9.16
C LEU A 168 14.80 0.56 -10.35
N GLN A 169 13.47 0.50 -10.29
CA GLN A 169 12.66 -0.04 -11.37
C GLN A 169 12.21 1.06 -12.34
N PRO A 170 12.35 0.84 -13.67
CA PRO A 170 11.84 1.77 -14.66
C PRO A 170 10.31 1.79 -14.67
N ASN A 171 9.73 2.87 -15.22
CA ASN A 171 8.27 3.02 -15.38
C ASN A 171 7.47 2.98 -14.07
N ILE A 172 8.10 3.27 -12.93
CA ILE A 172 7.41 3.46 -11.66
C ILE A 172 7.05 4.93 -11.48
N ASN A 173 5.81 5.18 -11.05
CA ASN A 173 5.37 6.50 -10.65
C ASN A 173 5.89 6.84 -9.23
N ILE A 174 7.11 7.38 -9.18
CA ILE A 174 7.80 7.75 -7.94
C ILE A 174 6.97 8.76 -7.15
N THR A 175 6.40 9.76 -7.83
CA THR A 175 5.54 10.78 -7.23
C THR A 175 4.37 10.15 -6.48
N ALA A 176 3.65 9.21 -7.11
CA ALA A 176 2.54 8.52 -6.46
C ALA A 176 2.96 7.74 -5.20
N HIS A 177 4.12 7.08 -5.23
CA HIS A 177 4.61 6.33 -4.06
C HIS A 177 4.95 7.24 -2.88
N LEU A 178 5.67 8.34 -3.14
CA LEU A 178 6.08 9.27 -2.08
C LEU A 178 4.89 10.02 -1.48
N PHE A 179 3.99 10.52 -2.31
CA PHE A 179 2.82 11.27 -1.84
C PHE A 179 1.72 10.38 -1.29
N GLY A 180 1.58 9.15 -1.79
CA GLY A 180 0.76 8.12 -1.15
C GLY A 180 1.24 7.83 0.27
N LEU A 181 2.55 7.58 0.44
CA LEU A 181 3.20 7.37 1.75
C LEU A 181 2.95 8.55 2.70
N LEU A 182 3.17 9.77 2.21
CA LEU A 182 2.94 10.98 2.99
C LEU A 182 1.46 11.14 3.38
N GLY A 183 0.54 10.95 2.45
CA GLY A 183 -0.90 11.06 2.69
C GLY A 183 -1.38 10.09 3.75
N GLY A 184 -1.00 8.82 3.65
CA GLY A 184 -1.32 7.81 4.65
C GLY A 184 -0.71 8.09 6.02
N PHE A 185 0.55 8.56 6.05
CA PHE A 185 1.22 8.96 7.29
C PHE A 185 0.49 10.11 7.99
N LEU A 186 0.14 11.16 7.25
CA LEU A 186 -0.58 12.31 7.79
C LEU A 186 -1.97 11.93 8.30
N LEU A 187 -2.70 11.08 7.58
CA LEU A 187 -4.00 10.56 8.05
C LEU A 187 -3.88 9.81 9.37
N GLY A 188 -2.88 8.94 9.49
CA GLY A 188 -2.67 8.19 10.72
C GLY A 188 -2.05 9.01 11.85
N ALA A 189 -1.34 10.09 11.54
CA ALA A 189 -0.80 11.05 12.50
C ALA A 189 -1.86 12.06 12.97
N PHE A 190 -2.92 12.30 12.17
CA PHE A 190 -3.93 13.34 12.43
C PHE A 190 -4.48 13.35 13.86
N PRO A 191 -4.88 12.21 14.46
CA PRO A 191 -5.36 12.19 15.85
C PRO A 191 -4.36 12.71 16.89
N TYR A 192 -3.06 12.69 16.58
CA TYR A 192 -1.96 13.08 17.46
C TYR A 192 -1.57 14.55 17.37
N PHE A 193 -2.10 15.29 16.40
CA PHE A 193 -1.89 16.74 16.37
C PHE A 193 -2.70 17.47 17.46
N ASN A 194 -3.47 16.72 18.28
CA ASN A 194 -4.08 17.24 19.50
C ASN A 194 -3.08 17.19 20.68
N LYS A 195 -2.80 18.36 21.29
CA LYS A 195 -1.63 18.62 22.16
C LYS A 195 -1.39 17.65 23.33
N LYS A 196 -2.42 16.99 23.88
CA LYS A 196 -2.26 16.07 25.02
C LYS A 196 -1.52 14.79 24.65
N ASP A 197 -1.88 14.16 23.54
CA ASP A 197 -1.34 12.84 23.16
C ASP A 197 0.08 12.92 22.59
N PHE A 198 0.44 14.05 21.97
CA PHE A 198 1.79 14.30 21.45
C PHE A 198 2.83 14.41 22.58
N SER A 199 2.49 15.10 23.67
CA SER A 199 3.35 15.22 24.85
C SER A 199 3.66 13.86 25.48
N ASP A 200 2.66 12.98 25.57
CA ASP A 200 2.83 11.65 26.16
C ASP A 200 3.63 10.72 25.24
N SER A 201 3.50 10.87 23.92
CA SER A 201 4.32 10.17 22.93
C SER A 201 5.82 10.52 23.04
N ILE A 202 6.14 11.82 23.18
CA ILE A 202 7.53 12.28 23.35
C ILE A 202 8.15 11.72 24.64
N LYS A 203 7.40 11.75 25.75
CA LYS A 203 7.85 11.17 27.04
C LYS A 203 8.08 9.66 26.93
N GLY A 204 7.26 8.94 26.17
CA GLY A 204 7.46 7.51 25.89
C GLY A 204 8.73 7.21 25.08
N VAL A 205 9.10 8.09 24.14
CA VAL A 205 10.33 7.97 23.34
C VAL A 205 11.57 8.23 24.18
N SER A 206 11.56 9.27 25.03
CA SER A 206 12.68 9.58 25.93
C SER A 206 12.95 8.45 26.93
N ASN A 207 11.87 7.87 27.47
CA ASN A 207 11.97 6.75 28.41
C ASN A 207 12.48 5.46 27.74
N TRP A 208 12.10 5.22 26.48
CA TRP A 208 12.59 4.08 25.70
C TRP A 208 14.07 4.20 25.34
N ALA A 209 14.54 5.40 24.99
CA ALA A 209 15.96 5.66 24.72
C ALA A 209 16.85 5.39 25.95
N GLY A 210 16.32 5.57 27.15
CA GLY A 210 17.02 5.23 28.40
C GLY A 210 17.01 3.75 28.79
N SER A 211 16.21 2.89 28.15
CA SER A 211 15.80 1.61 28.76
C SER A 211 16.37 0.31 28.15
N LYS A 212 17.17 0.30 27.08
CA LYS A 212 17.56 -1.01 26.46
C LYS A 212 19.05 -1.24 26.24
N LYS A 213 19.66 -1.93 27.22
CA LYS A 213 20.57 -3.07 27.00
C LYS A 213 19.85 -4.37 27.35
N LYS A 214 19.63 -5.26 26.37
CA LYS A 214 19.87 -6.73 26.42
C LYS A 214 19.32 -7.41 25.17
N ASP A 215 20.20 -8.17 24.53
CA ASP A 215 19.96 -9.10 23.42
C ASP A 215 19.22 -10.36 23.86
N PHE A 216 18.48 -10.98 22.92
CA PHE A 216 18.48 -12.44 22.75
C PHE A 216 18.00 -12.80 21.33
N SER A 217 18.79 -13.65 20.67
CA SER A 217 18.60 -14.15 19.31
C SER A 217 18.03 -15.58 19.34
N TYR A 218 16.89 -15.78 18.69
CA TYR A 218 16.47 -17.11 18.21
C TYR A 218 16.11 -16.99 16.71
N GLN A 219 16.81 -17.76 15.87
CA GLN A 219 16.55 -17.84 14.43
C GLN A 219 15.87 -19.17 14.14
N SER A 220 14.57 -19.15 13.81
CA SER A 220 13.87 -20.35 13.35
C SER A 220 14.15 -20.62 11.87
N PRO A 221 14.22 -21.88 11.43
CA PRO A 221 14.43 -22.26 10.03
C PRO A 221 13.33 -21.74 9.08
N LEU A 222 12.15 -21.38 9.60
CA LEU A 222 11.09 -20.71 8.84
C LEU A 222 11.46 -19.30 8.35
N LYS A 223 12.41 -18.60 9.00
CA LYS A 223 12.94 -17.30 8.51
C LYS A 223 13.53 -17.46 7.11
N LYS A 224 14.27 -18.54 6.85
CA LYS A 224 14.90 -18.77 5.54
C LYS A 224 13.85 -19.02 4.46
N LEU A 225 12.76 -19.71 4.80
CA LEU A 225 11.66 -19.99 3.88
C LEU A 225 10.90 -18.71 3.50
N MET A 226 10.59 -17.85 4.48
CA MET A 226 9.91 -16.57 4.22
C MET A 226 10.79 -15.60 3.42
N TRP A 227 12.08 -15.49 3.75
CA TRP A 227 13.03 -14.70 2.95
C TRP A 227 13.20 -15.27 1.54
N GLY A 228 13.19 -16.60 1.39
CA GLY A 228 13.20 -17.27 0.10
C GLY A 228 12.00 -16.90 -0.77
N VAL A 229 10.79 -16.88 -0.19
CA VAL A 229 9.57 -16.45 -0.91
C VAL A 229 9.63 -14.98 -1.29
N ILE A 230 10.09 -14.09 -0.39
CA ILE A 230 10.21 -12.64 -0.68
C ILE A 230 11.22 -12.39 -1.80
N VAL A 231 12.39 -13.04 -1.75
CA VAL A 231 13.42 -12.92 -2.79
C VAL A 231 12.94 -13.51 -4.11
N LEU A 232 12.26 -14.67 -4.07
CA LEU A 232 11.66 -15.27 -5.27
C LEU A 232 10.62 -14.35 -5.90
N LEU A 233 9.74 -13.74 -5.10
CA LEU A 233 8.74 -12.78 -5.59
C LEU A 233 9.39 -11.52 -6.16
N ALA A 234 10.47 -11.02 -5.54
CA ALA A 234 11.23 -9.89 -6.08
C ALA A 234 11.91 -10.22 -7.42
N ILE A 235 12.49 -11.42 -7.54
CA ILE A 235 13.10 -11.90 -8.79
C ILE A 235 12.03 -12.13 -9.87
N LEU A 236 10.91 -12.78 -9.54
CA LEU A 236 9.82 -13.01 -10.48
C LEU A 236 9.17 -11.70 -10.93
N GLY A 237 9.05 -10.71 -10.02
CA GLY A 237 8.59 -9.36 -10.39
C GLY A 237 9.53 -8.65 -11.33
N PHE A 238 10.84 -8.76 -11.11
CA PHE A 238 11.86 -8.23 -12.01
C PHE A 238 11.88 -8.92 -13.39
N LEU A 239 11.66 -10.24 -13.42
CA LEU A 239 11.70 -11.04 -14.66
C LEU A 239 10.41 -10.97 -15.49
N ALA A 240 9.25 -10.82 -14.86
CA ALA A 240 7.94 -10.76 -15.54
C ALA A 240 7.67 -9.41 -16.24
N GLN A 241 8.68 -8.54 -16.36
CA GLN A 241 8.60 -7.20 -16.93
C GLN A 241 9.60 -6.98 -18.09
N ARG A 242 10.18 -8.07 -18.61
CA ARG A 242 10.88 -8.10 -19.91
C ARG A 242 9.97 -8.62 -21.00
#